data_AF-A0A377M3N2-F1
#
_entry.id   AF-A0A377M3N2-F1
#
_cell.length_a   1.000
_cell.length_b   1.000
_cell.length_c   1.000
_cell.angle_alpha   90.00
_cell.angle_beta   90.00
_cell.angle_gamma   90.00
#
_symmetry.space_group_name_H-M   'P 1'
#
loop_
_entity.id
_entity.type
_entity.pdbx_description
1 polymer ?
#
loop_
_entity_poly.entity_id
_entity_poly.type
_entity_poly.pdbx_seq_one_letter_code
_entity_poly.pdbx_strand_id
1 'polypeptide(L)'
;METEGEHYTVVSQIEDAQTCFNVNNLLAADPTPAVQTAGALPEKPVKARIVEQLLTDSGISAGDAEEIYQQLMDYLDGDTTTAKEGLETDAWAGVEPARLPANQMMRTPGELKLLPAFPVAAYGKVSKVLCALPDTASKVDVNTLTEEQAPLLAALFIGSLSEDEAARLIASRPEEGWESMEAFQKELETNYPQTKDALKQVQAFLAVNSHYFRVNSTGNTDDLTLRVVSQLHVDNEAGKVITWQRRYRMVE
;
A
#
# COMPACT_ATOMS: atom_id res chain seq x y z
N MET A 1 -16.04 -13.52 13.38
CA MET A 1 -17.43 -14.04 13.34
C MET A 1 -17.36 -15.53 13.10
N GLU A 2 -18.08 -16.30 13.89
CA GLU A 2 -18.14 -17.76 13.76
C GLU A 2 -19.61 -18.18 13.59
N THR A 3 -19.84 -19.04 12.62
CA THR A 3 -21.15 -19.62 12.33
C THR A 3 -21.00 -21.13 12.34
N GLU A 4 -21.80 -21.81 13.16
CA GLU A 4 -21.82 -23.27 13.26
C GLU A 4 -23.17 -23.78 12.75
N GLY A 5 -23.12 -24.74 11.83
CA GLY A 5 -24.26 -25.53 11.38
C GLY A 5 -24.07 -27.00 11.76
N GLU A 6 -25.08 -27.82 11.49
CA GLU A 6 -25.10 -29.25 11.87
C GLU A 6 -23.90 -30.05 11.34
N HIS A 7 -23.35 -29.64 10.19
CA HIS A 7 -22.26 -30.34 9.49
C HIS A 7 -21.13 -29.41 9.03
N TYR A 8 -21.08 -28.17 9.54
CA TYR A 8 -20.06 -27.22 9.11
C TYR A 8 -19.77 -26.12 10.13
N THR A 9 -18.55 -25.60 10.09
CA THR A 9 -18.16 -24.36 10.78
C THR A 9 -17.65 -23.35 9.76
N VAL A 10 -17.98 -22.07 9.94
CA VAL A 10 -17.41 -20.97 9.16
C VAL A 10 -16.86 -19.93 10.11
N VAL A 11 -15.55 -19.72 10.05
CA VAL A 11 -14.86 -18.64 10.77
C VAL A 11 -14.48 -17.56 9.78
N SER A 12 -14.88 -16.33 10.04
CA SER A 12 -14.54 -15.16 9.22
C SER A 12 -13.88 -14.06 10.03
N GLN A 13 -12.82 -13.49 9.48
CA GLN A 13 -12.10 -12.32 9.99
C GLN A 13 -12.12 -11.22 8.95
N ILE A 14 -12.36 -10.00 9.40
CA ILE A 14 -12.34 -8.79 8.56
C ILE A 14 -11.10 -8.01 8.96
N GLU A 15 -10.37 -7.56 7.95
CA GLU A 15 -9.18 -6.75 8.08
C GLU A 15 -9.34 -5.52 7.20
N ASP A 16 -8.80 -4.40 7.65
CA ASP A 16 -8.67 -3.21 6.82
C ASP A 16 -7.62 -3.46 5.73
N ALA A 17 -7.91 -3.07 4.49
CA ALA A 17 -7.00 -3.16 3.36
C ALA A 17 -6.31 -1.82 3.03
N GLN A 18 -6.56 -0.76 3.80
CA GLN A 18 -5.95 0.57 3.68
C GLN A 18 -4.84 0.83 4.71
N THR A 19 -4.21 -0.21 5.26
CA THR A 19 -3.06 -0.08 6.18
C THR A 19 -1.71 -0.15 5.46
N CYS A 20 -1.66 0.28 4.20
CA CYS A 20 -0.54 0.08 3.28
C CYS A 20 -0.51 1.18 2.22
N PHE A 21 0.66 1.49 1.68
CA PHE A 21 0.76 2.34 0.49
C PHE A 21 0.29 1.54 -0.73
N ASN A 22 -0.79 2.00 -1.36
CA ASN A 22 -1.29 1.39 -2.58
C ASN A 22 -0.42 1.81 -3.77
N VAL A 23 0.25 0.85 -4.40
CA VAL A 23 1.14 1.09 -5.55
C VAL A 23 0.40 1.70 -6.74
N ASN A 24 -0.90 1.44 -6.89
CA ASN A 24 -1.69 2.03 -7.97
C ASN A 24 -1.89 3.55 -7.79
N ASN A 25 -1.65 4.11 -6.59
CA ASN A 25 -1.63 5.55 -6.39
C ASN A 25 -0.52 6.26 -7.19
N LEU A 26 0.49 5.53 -7.68
CA LEU A 26 1.55 6.06 -8.53
C LEU A 26 1.03 6.59 -9.87
N LEU A 27 -0.12 6.11 -10.34
CA LEU A 27 -0.77 6.59 -11.56
C LEU A 27 -1.43 7.96 -11.41
N ALA A 28 -1.74 8.36 -10.18
CA ALA A 28 -2.25 9.71 -9.92
C ALA A 28 -1.09 10.71 -9.86
N ALA A 29 -1.36 11.96 -10.26
CA ALA A 29 -0.40 13.04 -10.10
C ALA A 29 0.08 13.15 -8.64
N ASP A 30 1.33 13.54 -8.47
CA ASP A 30 1.87 13.83 -7.15
C ASP A 30 1.13 15.00 -6.50
N PRO A 31 0.94 14.97 -5.17
CA PRO A 31 0.56 16.18 -4.46
C PRO A 31 1.63 17.24 -4.74
N THR A 32 1.20 18.45 -5.12
CA THR A 32 2.09 19.52 -5.58
C THR A 32 3.22 19.74 -4.56
N PRO A 33 4.51 19.67 -4.96
CA PRO A 33 5.61 19.97 -4.04
C PRO A 33 5.47 21.40 -3.52
N ALA A 34 5.74 21.62 -2.23
CA ALA A 34 5.69 22.94 -1.62
C ALA A 34 6.78 23.90 -2.14
N VAL A 35 7.80 23.39 -2.84
CA VAL A 35 8.91 24.18 -3.36
C VAL A 35 9.10 23.93 -4.85
N GLN A 36 8.63 24.85 -5.68
CA GLN A 36 9.18 25.05 -7.03
C GLN A 36 10.13 26.25 -6.96
N THR A 37 11.39 26.02 -6.57
CA THR A 37 12.45 27.01 -6.81
C THR A 37 12.76 27.03 -8.29
N ALA A 38 12.46 28.14 -8.96
CA ALA A 38 12.81 28.34 -10.36
C ALA A 38 14.33 28.17 -10.56
N GLY A 39 14.74 27.15 -11.33
CA GLY A 39 16.15 26.83 -11.61
C GLY A 39 16.75 25.69 -10.78
N ALA A 40 16.00 25.06 -9.87
CA ALA A 40 16.41 23.81 -9.25
C ALA A 40 16.24 22.62 -10.22
N LEU A 41 17.13 21.63 -10.14
CA LEU A 41 16.93 20.33 -10.79
C LEU A 41 15.56 19.77 -10.38
N PRO A 42 14.82 19.08 -11.27
CA PRO A 42 13.55 18.49 -10.91
C PRO A 42 13.75 17.56 -9.71
N GLU A 43 13.13 17.89 -8.58
CA GLU A 43 13.16 17.04 -7.40
C GLU A 43 12.45 15.72 -7.69
N LYS A 44 12.95 14.65 -7.09
CA LYS A 44 12.35 13.33 -7.21
C LYS A 44 10.89 13.36 -6.71
N PRO A 45 9.93 12.79 -7.47
CA PRO A 45 8.52 12.71 -7.09
C PRO A 45 8.34 12.24 -5.63
N VAL A 46 7.39 12.81 -4.91
CA VAL A 46 7.12 12.48 -3.50
C VAL A 46 6.80 11.00 -3.34
N LYS A 47 5.91 10.47 -4.19
CA LYS A 47 5.56 9.04 -4.14
C LYS A 47 6.75 8.14 -4.48
N ALA A 48 7.67 8.57 -5.35
CA ALA A 48 8.88 7.82 -5.64
C ALA A 48 9.75 7.69 -4.38
N ARG A 49 9.96 8.79 -3.67
CA ARG A 49 10.72 8.80 -2.42
C ARG A 49 10.09 7.90 -1.36
N ILE A 50 8.76 7.91 -1.24
CA ILE A 50 8.02 7.05 -0.31
C ILE A 50 8.24 5.57 -0.65
N VAL A 51 8.03 5.17 -1.90
CA VAL A 51 8.16 3.76 -2.31
C VAL A 51 9.59 3.27 -2.16
N GLU A 52 10.58 4.06 -2.56
CA GLU A 52 11.99 3.68 -2.42
C GLU A 52 12.44 3.56 -0.97
N GLN A 53 11.96 4.46 -0.11
CA GLN A 53 12.19 4.36 1.33
C GLN A 53 11.60 3.06 1.88
N LEU A 54 10.35 2.73 1.55
CA LEU A 54 9.69 1.49 1.98
C LEU A 54 10.40 0.22 1.50
N LEU A 55 10.93 0.24 0.27
CA LEU A 55 11.75 -0.84 -0.26
C LEU A 55 13.08 -0.96 0.50
N THR A 56 13.72 0.18 0.78
CA THR A 56 14.98 0.24 1.53
C THR A 56 14.82 -0.28 2.95
N ASP A 57 13.77 0.14 3.66
CA ASP A 57 13.44 -0.33 5.02
C ASP A 57 13.08 -1.83 5.02
N SER A 58 12.62 -2.36 3.89
CA SER A 58 12.42 -3.79 3.67
C SER A 58 13.72 -4.57 3.42
N GLY A 59 14.88 -3.91 3.41
CA GLY A 59 16.20 -4.52 3.25
C GLY A 59 16.69 -4.60 1.80
N ILE A 60 16.12 -3.80 0.90
CA ILE A 60 16.56 -3.67 -0.49
C ILE A 60 17.61 -2.54 -0.56
N SER A 61 18.62 -2.66 -1.42
CA SER A 61 19.61 -1.59 -1.55
C SER A 61 18.98 -0.35 -2.20
N ALA A 62 19.49 0.86 -1.92
CA ALA A 62 18.94 2.09 -2.51
C ALA A 62 18.96 2.08 -4.06
N GLY A 63 19.99 1.48 -4.66
CA GLY A 63 20.08 1.32 -6.12
C GLY A 63 19.02 0.38 -6.67
N ASP A 64 18.84 -0.79 -6.03
CA ASP A 64 17.81 -1.75 -6.43
C ASP A 64 16.40 -1.19 -6.17
N ALA A 65 16.21 -0.40 -5.11
CA ALA A 65 14.93 0.24 -4.80
C ALA A 65 14.52 1.24 -5.89
N GLU A 66 15.47 2.04 -6.40
CA GLU A 66 15.24 2.93 -7.54
C GLU A 66 14.92 2.15 -8.81
N GLU A 67 15.65 1.07 -9.09
CA GLU A 67 15.39 0.21 -10.26
C GLU A 67 14.00 -0.45 -10.18
N ILE A 68 13.63 -0.99 -9.02
CA ILE A 68 12.30 -1.56 -8.77
C ILE A 68 11.21 -0.49 -8.94
N TYR A 69 11.44 0.73 -8.47
CA TYR A 69 10.48 1.83 -8.65
C TYR A 69 10.27 2.15 -10.13
N GLN A 70 11.33 2.24 -10.94
CA GLN A 70 11.17 2.45 -12.40
C GLN A 70 10.38 1.32 -13.05
N GLN A 71 10.73 0.06 -12.76
CA GLN A 71 10.00 -1.10 -13.28
C GLN A 71 8.55 -1.15 -12.81
N LEU A 72 8.26 -0.65 -11.60
CA LEU A 72 6.91 -0.52 -11.09
C LEU A 72 6.12 0.54 -11.87
N MET A 73 6.73 1.68 -12.21
CA MET A 73 6.10 2.69 -13.06
C MET A 73 5.77 2.11 -14.44
N ASP A 74 6.75 1.47 -15.11
CA ASP A 74 6.55 0.81 -16.40
C ASP A 74 5.47 -0.28 -16.34
N TYR A 75 5.36 -0.99 -15.21
CA TYR A 75 4.34 -2.02 -15.05
C TYR A 75 2.93 -1.43 -15.02
N LEU A 76 2.79 -0.25 -14.42
CA LEU A 76 1.51 0.40 -14.14
C LEU A 76 1.04 1.29 -15.28
N ASP A 77 1.96 2.03 -15.93
CA ASP A 77 1.60 2.97 -16.98
C ASP A 77 1.13 2.27 -18.26
N GLY A 78 0.08 2.84 -18.85
CA GLY A 78 -0.55 2.28 -20.04
C GLY A 78 0.08 2.76 -21.35
N ASP A 79 0.99 3.73 -21.26
CA ASP A 79 1.65 4.28 -22.43
C ASP A 79 2.87 3.45 -22.83
N THR A 80 3.29 3.53 -24.08
CA THR A 80 4.43 2.78 -24.61
C THR A 80 5.74 3.55 -24.48
N THR A 81 5.73 4.67 -23.76
CA THR A 81 6.83 5.63 -23.63
C THR A 81 7.57 5.31 -22.35
N THR A 82 8.52 4.40 -22.47
CA THR A 82 9.41 4.03 -21.36
C THR A 82 10.22 5.25 -20.91
N ALA A 83 10.37 5.42 -19.59
CA ALA A 83 11.11 6.55 -19.02
C ALA A 83 12.57 6.57 -19.50
N LYS A 84 13.13 5.41 -19.89
CA LYS A 84 14.38 5.26 -20.64
C LYS A 84 14.29 4.13 -21.68
N GLU A 85 13.87 4.47 -22.91
CA GLU A 85 13.59 3.58 -24.06
C GLU A 85 14.60 2.46 -24.43
N GLY A 86 15.80 2.40 -23.83
CA GLY A 86 16.84 1.41 -24.17
C GLY A 86 17.23 0.40 -23.09
N LEU A 87 16.97 0.66 -21.80
CA LEU A 87 17.43 -0.22 -20.71
C LEU A 87 16.30 -1.11 -20.13
N GLU A 88 15.05 -0.69 -20.27
CA GLU A 88 13.90 -1.31 -19.62
C GLU A 88 13.29 -2.46 -20.45
N THR A 89 13.23 -2.33 -21.79
CA THR A 89 12.78 -3.42 -22.68
C THR A 89 13.64 -4.68 -22.52
N ASP A 90 14.94 -4.51 -22.29
CA ASP A 90 15.90 -5.60 -22.09
C ASP A 90 15.67 -6.34 -20.75
N ALA A 91 15.30 -5.61 -19.69
CA ALA A 91 15.03 -6.22 -18.38
C ALA A 91 13.83 -7.16 -18.42
N TRP A 92 12.74 -6.75 -19.07
CA TRP A 92 11.53 -7.55 -19.23
C TRP A 92 11.72 -8.73 -20.21
N ALA A 93 12.45 -8.50 -21.31
CA ALA A 93 12.81 -9.56 -22.26
C ALA A 93 13.77 -10.61 -21.66
N GLY A 94 14.55 -10.24 -20.65
CA GLY A 94 15.46 -11.13 -19.92
C GLY A 94 14.80 -11.97 -18.83
N VAL A 95 13.53 -11.73 -18.48
CA VAL A 95 12.78 -12.60 -17.56
C VAL A 95 12.48 -13.93 -18.25
N GLU A 96 12.47 -15.04 -17.50
CA GLU A 96 12.08 -16.36 -18.03
C GLU A 96 10.73 -16.82 -17.45
N PRO A 97 9.68 -17.00 -18.28
CA PRO A 97 9.64 -16.74 -19.71
C PRO A 97 9.61 -15.25 -20.05
N ALA A 98 10.17 -14.89 -21.21
CA ALA A 98 10.21 -13.52 -21.70
C ALA A 98 8.79 -12.94 -21.78
N ARG A 99 8.63 -11.71 -21.30
CA ARG A 99 7.33 -11.03 -21.23
C ARG A 99 7.49 -9.53 -21.26
N LEU A 100 6.36 -8.84 -21.35
CA LEU A 100 6.26 -7.39 -21.26
C LEU A 100 5.71 -6.97 -19.89
N PRO A 101 5.88 -5.69 -19.50
CA PRO A 101 5.09 -5.11 -18.42
C PRO A 101 3.58 -5.28 -18.68
N ALA A 102 2.79 -5.25 -17.60
CA ALA A 102 1.36 -5.52 -17.71
C ALA A 102 0.54 -4.33 -18.23
N ASN A 103 1.10 -3.12 -18.13
CA ASN A 103 0.51 -1.85 -18.54
C ASN A 103 -0.90 -1.65 -17.96
N GLN A 104 -1.04 -1.98 -16.68
CA GLN A 104 -2.30 -1.91 -15.94
C GLN A 104 -2.03 -1.75 -14.44
N MET A 105 -3.04 -1.27 -13.71
CA MET A 105 -3.05 -1.36 -12.25
C MET A 105 -2.81 -2.80 -11.78
N MET A 106 -1.95 -2.96 -10.78
CA MET A 106 -1.80 -4.22 -10.07
C MET A 106 -3.13 -4.59 -9.41
N ARG A 107 -3.55 -5.84 -9.60
CA ARG A 107 -4.75 -6.42 -8.99
C ARG A 107 -4.46 -7.10 -7.66
N THR A 108 -3.18 -7.38 -7.41
CA THR A 108 -2.69 -8.13 -6.27
C THR A 108 -1.29 -7.63 -5.88
N PRO A 109 -0.97 -7.52 -4.59
CA PRO A 109 0.39 -7.18 -4.17
C PRO A 109 1.42 -8.23 -4.62
N GLY A 110 0.98 -9.46 -4.91
CA GLY A 110 1.85 -10.54 -5.41
C GLY A 110 2.49 -10.25 -6.76
N GLU A 111 1.95 -9.30 -7.52
CA GLU A 111 2.50 -8.87 -8.81
C GLU A 111 3.82 -8.12 -8.65
N LEU A 112 4.15 -7.61 -7.46
CA LEU A 112 5.48 -7.03 -7.18
C LEU A 112 6.63 -8.03 -7.43
N LYS A 113 6.40 -9.33 -7.19
CA LYS A 113 7.39 -10.38 -7.49
C LYS A 113 7.61 -10.60 -8.98
N LEU A 114 6.75 -10.02 -9.80
CA LEU A 114 6.86 -10.03 -11.25
C LEU A 114 7.68 -8.84 -11.75
N LEU A 115 8.23 -7.98 -10.92
CA LEU A 115 9.18 -6.97 -11.40
C LEU A 115 10.58 -7.63 -11.54
N PRO A 116 11.29 -7.47 -12.67
CA PRO A 116 12.57 -8.15 -12.93
C PRO A 116 13.62 -7.99 -11.82
N ALA A 117 13.75 -6.79 -11.27
CA ALA A 117 14.73 -6.46 -10.22
C ALA A 117 14.22 -6.80 -8.81
N PHE A 118 12.97 -7.24 -8.63
CA PHE A 118 12.41 -7.42 -7.30
C PHE A 118 12.95 -8.69 -6.61
N PRO A 119 13.64 -8.57 -5.47
CA PRO A 119 14.13 -9.73 -4.74
C PRO A 119 12.96 -10.45 -4.04
N VAL A 120 12.64 -11.66 -4.48
CA VAL A 120 11.53 -12.46 -3.92
C VAL A 120 11.63 -12.64 -2.40
N ALA A 121 12.84 -12.69 -1.85
CA ALA A 121 13.08 -12.78 -0.41
C ALA A 121 12.58 -11.55 0.37
N ALA A 122 12.54 -10.36 -0.24
CA ALA A 122 12.03 -9.14 0.39
C ALA A 122 10.49 -9.08 0.41
N TYR A 123 9.81 -9.94 -0.36
CA TYR A 123 8.35 -9.89 -0.52
C TYR A 123 7.59 -9.95 0.83
N GLY A 124 8.05 -10.78 1.77
CA GLY A 124 7.41 -10.93 3.07
C GLY A 124 7.41 -9.65 3.91
N LYS A 125 8.40 -8.76 3.74
CA LYS A 125 8.45 -7.45 4.39
C LYS A 125 7.70 -6.39 3.57
N VAL A 126 7.96 -6.33 2.27
CA VAL A 126 7.35 -5.35 1.36
C VAL A 126 5.82 -5.47 1.35
N SER A 127 5.27 -6.68 1.35
CA SER A 127 3.82 -6.91 1.33
C SER A 127 3.08 -6.48 2.62
N LYS A 128 3.81 -6.11 3.68
CA LYS A 128 3.23 -5.52 4.90
C LYS A 128 2.99 -4.02 4.76
N VAL A 129 3.73 -3.35 3.88
CA VAL A 129 3.72 -1.89 3.73
C VAL A 129 3.25 -1.43 2.35
N LEU A 130 3.35 -2.27 1.32
CA LEU A 130 2.82 -2.03 -0.03
C LEU A 130 1.64 -2.96 -0.35
N CYS A 131 0.62 -2.40 -0.99
CA CYS A 131 -0.55 -3.13 -1.46
C CYS A 131 -1.01 -2.70 -2.85
N ALA A 132 -2.01 -3.39 -3.38
CA ALA A 132 -2.60 -3.10 -4.67
C ALA A 132 -4.13 -3.09 -4.53
N LEU A 133 -4.69 -1.89 -4.38
CA LEU A 133 -6.14 -1.63 -4.33
C LEU A 133 -6.61 -1.10 -5.69
N PRO A 134 -7.85 -1.37 -6.13
CA PRO A 134 -8.36 -0.92 -7.43
C PRO A 134 -8.72 0.57 -7.43
N ASP A 135 -7.81 1.41 -6.96
CA ASP A 135 -7.93 2.85 -6.75
C ASP A 135 -6.58 3.52 -7.01
N THR A 136 -6.59 4.79 -7.40
CA THR A 136 -5.40 5.63 -7.57
C THR A 136 -5.35 6.79 -6.57
N ALA A 137 -6.38 6.94 -5.74
CA ALA A 137 -6.51 7.99 -4.72
C ALA A 137 -6.77 7.44 -3.31
N SER A 138 -6.53 6.14 -3.10
CA SER A 138 -6.66 5.52 -1.78
C SER A 138 -5.68 6.13 -0.76
N LYS A 139 -6.08 6.20 0.50
CA LYS A 139 -5.28 6.77 1.59
C LYS A 139 -5.01 5.73 2.66
N VAL A 140 -3.97 5.93 3.45
CA VAL A 140 -3.64 5.04 4.57
C VAL A 140 -4.53 5.39 5.76
N ASP A 141 -5.27 4.43 6.29
CA ASP A 141 -6.07 4.61 7.51
C ASP A 141 -5.18 4.51 8.75
N VAL A 142 -5.00 5.63 9.45
CA VAL A 142 -4.18 5.68 10.66
C VAL A 142 -4.82 4.93 11.84
N ASN A 143 -6.14 4.74 11.83
CA ASN A 143 -6.86 4.10 12.94
C ASN A 143 -6.65 2.59 13.01
N THR A 144 -6.20 1.98 11.92
CA THR A 144 -6.04 0.52 11.80
C THR A 144 -4.59 0.10 11.60
N LEU A 145 -3.64 1.04 11.52
CA LEU A 145 -2.21 0.75 11.51
C LEU A 145 -1.79 -0.03 12.76
N THR A 146 -0.87 -0.97 12.57
CA THR A 146 -0.19 -1.71 13.63
C THR A 146 1.28 -1.31 13.68
N GLU A 147 1.98 -1.70 14.74
CA GLU A 147 3.42 -1.44 14.89
C GLU A 147 4.24 -1.97 13.71
N GLU A 148 3.81 -3.07 13.05
CA GLU A 148 4.49 -3.60 11.87
C GLU A 148 4.46 -2.63 10.66
N GLN A 149 3.55 -1.66 10.66
CA GLN A 149 3.44 -0.62 9.63
C GLN A 149 3.98 0.74 10.09
N ALA A 150 4.74 0.80 11.19
CA ALA A 150 5.47 2.02 11.56
C ALA A 150 6.40 2.53 10.44
N PRO A 151 7.13 1.68 9.69
CA PRO A 151 7.94 2.14 8.55
C PRO A 151 7.12 2.82 7.45
N LEU A 152 5.88 2.34 7.21
CA LEU A 152 4.96 3.00 6.28
C LEU A 152 4.65 4.42 6.72
N LEU A 153 4.23 4.58 7.98
CA LEU A 153 3.88 5.89 8.50
C LEU A 153 5.08 6.83 8.46
N ALA A 154 6.27 6.38 8.88
CA ALA A 154 7.51 7.16 8.79
C ALA A 154 7.87 7.57 7.36
N ALA A 155 7.74 6.66 6.39
CA ALA A 155 8.03 6.95 4.97
C ALA A 155 7.11 8.04 4.39
N LEU A 156 5.85 8.11 4.82
CA LEU A 156 4.91 9.17 4.39
C LEU A 156 5.34 10.58 4.83
N PHE A 157 6.10 10.68 5.91
CA PHE A 157 6.72 11.92 6.39
C PHE A 157 8.08 12.22 5.73
N ILE A 158 8.56 11.34 4.84
CA ILE A 158 9.81 11.52 4.10
C ILE A 158 11.00 11.85 5.03
N GLY A 159 11.12 11.10 6.11
CA GLY A 159 12.21 11.21 7.08
C GLY A 159 12.06 12.33 8.11
N SER A 160 10.96 13.10 8.10
CA SER A 160 10.67 14.07 9.17
C SER A 160 10.03 13.45 10.41
N LEU A 161 9.62 12.18 10.31
CA LEU A 161 9.19 11.31 11.40
C LEU A 161 10.03 10.03 11.34
N SER A 162 10.69 9.66 12.44
CA SER A 162 11.42 8.39 12.54
C SER A 162 10.48 7.20 12.72
N GLU A 163 10.95 5.99 12.42
CA GLU A 163 10.17 4.76 12.65
C GLU A 163 9.76 4.60 14.12
N ASP A 164 10.65 4.93 15.05
CA ASP A 164 10.38 4.87 16.49
C ASP A 164 9.30 5.88 16.91
N GLU A 165 9.28 7.07 16.32
CA GLU A 165 8.22 8.07 16.55
C GLU A 165 6.91 7.63 15.93
N ALA A 166 6.94 7.06 14.72
CA ALA A 166 5.77 6.48 14.06
C ALA A 166 5.16 5.33 14.89
N ALA A 167 5.99 4.44 15.45
CA ALA A 167 5.53 3.38 16.33
C ALA A 167 4.89 3.94 17.61
N ARG A 168 5.49 4.96 18.22
CA ARG A 168 4.91 5.64 19.39
C ARG A 168 3.59 6.35 19.07
N LEU A 169 3.48 6.95 17.89
CA LEU A 169 2.25 7.60 17.42
C LEU A 169 1.12 6.58 17.19
N ILE A 170 1.44 5.41 16.62
CA ILE A 170 0.48 4.31 16.48
C ILE A 170 0.06 3.80 17.86
N ALA A 171 0.99 3.67 18.80
CA ALA A 171 0.72 3.22 20.16
C ALA A 171 -0.04 4.26 21.01
N SER A 172 0.04 5.56 20.68
CA SER A 172 -0.71 6.63 21.35
C SER A 172 -2.12 6.83 20.80
N ARG A 173 -2.52 6.03 19.81
CA ARG A 173 -3.87 6.07 19.25
C ARG A 173 -4.92 5.89 20.35
N PRO A 174 -5.96 6.75 20.41
CA PRO A 174 -7.07 6.58 21.35
C PRO A 174 -7.76 5.22 21.19
N GLU A 175 -8.44 4.74 22.24
CA GLU A 175 -9.12 3.43 22.22
C GLU A 175 -10.15 3.31 21.07
N GLU A 176 -10.89 4.39 20.80
CA GLU A 176 -11.86 4.47 19.69
C GLU A 176 -11.22 4.96 18.36
N GLY A 177 -9.91 5.21 18.35
CA GLY A 177 -9.21 5.87 17.26
C GLY A 177 -9.35 7.40 17.29
N TRP A 178 -8.72 8.07 16.31
CA TRP A 178 -8.93 9.48 16.06
C TRP A 178 -10.27 9.70 15.34
N GLU A 179 -11.13 10.52 15.93
CA GLU A 179 -12.47 10.83 15.39
C GLU A 179 -12.43 11.57 14.04
N SER A 180 -11.34 12.28 13.76
CA SER A 180 -11.19 13.08 12.55
C SER A 180 -9.72 13.31 12.18
N MET A 181 -9.48 13.73 10.94
CA MET A 181 -8.13 14.12 10.49
C MET A 181 -7.60 15.31 11.29
N GLU A 182 -8.46 16.22 11.74
CA GLU A 182 -8.08 17.36 12.60
C GLU A 182 -7.61 16.89 13.98
N ALA A 183 -8.27 15.87 14.55
CA ALA A 183 -7.85 15.29 15.82
C ALA A 183 -6.46 14.62 15.70
N PHE A 184 -6.23 13.85 14.65
CA PHE A 184 -4.93 13.27 14.34
C PHE A 184 -3.86 14.34 14.09
N GLN A 185 -4.18 15.41 13.35
CA GLN A 185 -3.26 16.52 13.11
C GLN A 185 -2.87 17.22 14.42
N LYS A 186 -3.81 17.43 15.34
CA LYS A 186 -3.51 18.05 16.64
C LYS A 186 -2.54 17.22 17.47
N GLU A 187 -2.67 15.89 17.43
CA GLU A 187 -1.73 14.97 18.07
C GLU A 187 -0.32 15.12 17.49
N LEU A 188 -0.20 15.15 16.16
CA LEU A 188 1.05 15.41 15.45
C LEU A 188 1.66 16.77 15.84
N GLU A 189 0.88 17.84 15.81
CA GLU A 189 1.37 19.19 16.12
C GLU A 189 1.85 19.33 17.57
N THR A 190 1.23 18.60 18.49
CA THR A 190 1.55 18.66 19.92
C THR A 190 2.80 17.84 20.27
N ASN A 191 2.89 16.62 19.74
CA ASN A 191 3.87 15.62 20.20
C ASN A 191 4.99 15.34 19.19
N TYR A 192 4.77 15.66 17.90
CA TYR A 192 5.69 15.35 16.80
C TYR A 192 5.81 16.56 15.85
N PRO A 193 6.29 17.73 16.31
CA PRO A 193 6.20 18.99 15.59
C PRO A 193 6.81 18.91 14.19
N GLN A 194 5.97 19.17 13.17
CA GLN A 194 6.33 19.16 11.75
C GLN A 194 6.24 20.57 11.15
N THR A 195 6.85 20.76 9.98
CA THR A 195 6.59 21.97 9.19
C THR A 195 5.17 21.94 8.63
N LYS A 196 4.56 23.11 8.41
CA LYS A 196 3.21 23.20 7.82
C LYS A 196 3.14 22.52 6.45
N ASP A 197 4.21 22.60 5.68
CA ASP A 197 4.28 21.98 4.36
C ASP A 197 4.35 20.45 4.45
N ALA A 198 5.11 19.90 5.41
CA ALA A 198 5.13 18.45 5.66
C ALA A 198 3.76 17.93 6.10
N LEU A 199 3.06 18.66 6.98
CA LEU A 199 1.69 18.32 7.39
C LEU A 199 0.72 18.33 6.21
N LYS A 200 0.78 19.36 5.35
CA LYS A 200 -0.09 19.44 4.17
C LYS A 200 0.19 18.30 3.18
N GLN A 201 1.45 17.94 2.99
CA GLN A 201 1.84 16.83 2.13
C GLN A 201 1.33 15.49 2.68
N VAL A 202 1.55 15.21 3.97
CA VAL A 202 1.17 13.92 4.57
C VAL A 202 -0.36 13.74 4.59
N GLN A 203 -1.14 14.81 4.74
CA GLN A 203 -2.60 14.78 4.66
C GLN A 203 -3.14 14.31 3.29
N ALA A 204 -2.34 14.40 2.23
CA ALA A 204 -2.71 13.85 0.93
C ALA A 204 -2.75 12.31 0.96
N PHE A 205 -2.02 11.68 1.87
CA PHE A 205 -1.84 10.24 1.95
C PHE A 205 -2.59 9.57 3.10
N LEU A 206 -3.11 10.34 4.07
CA LEU A 206 -3.69 9.80 5.30
C LEU A 206 -5.22 10.01 5.37
N ALA A 207 -5.89 9.04 5.97
CA ALA A 207 -7.29 9.05 6.36
C ALA A 207 -7.43 8.48 7.78
N VAL A 208 -8.59 8.69 8.40
CA VAL A 208 -9.00 8.07 9.69
C VAL A 208 -10.09 7.00 9.49
N ASN A 209 -10.34 6.63 8.24
CA ASN A 209 -11.34 5.66 7.86
C ASN A 209 -10.93 4.93 6.57
N SER A 210 -11.54 3.76 6.37
CA SER A 210 -11.31 2.90 5.22
C SER A 210 -12.60 2.61 4.45
N HIS A 211 -12.40 2.37 3.17
CA HIS A 211 -13.35 1.97 2.15
C HIS A 211 -13.01 0.60 1.56
N TYR A 212 -11.83 0.05 1.83
CA TYR A 212 -11.39 -1.23 1.28
C TYR A 212 -11.10 -2.21 2.42
N PHE A 213 -11.74 -3.38 2.38
CA PHE A 213 -11.62 -4.41 3.42
C PHE A 213 -11.32 -5.77 2.82
N ARG A 214 -10.59 -6.60 3.57
CA ARG A 214 -10.34 -8.01 3.26
C ARG A 214 -11.11 -8.87 4.24
N VAL A 215 -11.87 -9.83 3.71
CA VAL A 215 -12.56 -10.85 4.51
C VAL A 215 -11.92 -12.20 4.24
N ASN A 216 -11.28 -12.74 5.27
CA ASN A 216 -10.71 -14.09 5.28
C ASN A 216 -11.71 -15.03 5.94
N SER A 217 -12.28 -15.94 5.17
CA SER A 217 -13.24 -16.95 5.64
C SER A 217 -12.64 -18.35 5.49
N THR A 218 -12.75 -19.16 6.54
CA THR A 218 -12.45 -20.60 6.51
C THR A 218 -13.72 -21.35 6.84
N GLY A 219 -14.21 -22.15 5.90
CA GLY A 219 -15.30 -23.09 6.10
C GLY A 219 -14.75 -24.50 6.25
N ASN A 220 -15.19 -25.24 7.26
CA ASN A 220 -14.84 -26.64 7.46
C ASN A 220 -16.11 -27.48 7.44
N THR A 221 -16.08 -28.61 6.75
CA THR A 221 -17.03 -29.71 6.85
C THR A 221 -16.27 -30.98 7.27
N ASP A 222 -16.98 -32.10 7.43
CA ASP A 222 -16.35 -33.40 7.72
C ASP A 222 -15.35 -33.84 6.62
N ASP A 223 -15.60 -33.42 5.37
CA ASP A 223 -14.87 -33.88 4.19
C ASP A 223 -13.90 -32.85 3.59
N LEU A 224 -14.07 -31.55 3.89
CA LEU A 224 -13.36 -30.49 3.20
C LEU A 224 -13.12 -29.26 4.07
N THR A 225 -11.95 -28.64 3.91
CA THR A 225 -11.69 -27.26 4.34
C THR A 225 -11.61 -26.33 3.12
N LEU A 226 -12.47 -25.30 3.10
CA LEU A 226 -12.47 -24.25 2.07
C LEU A 226 -12.01 -22.93 2.66
N ARG A 227 -10.97 -22.32 2.07
CA ARG A 227 -10.55 -20.96 2.39
C ARG A 227 -10.98 -19.99 1.30
N VAL A 228 -11.63 -18.90 1.68
CA VAL A 228 -12.08 -17.85 0.79
C VAL A 228 -11.54 -16.51 1.26
N VAL A 229 -10.94 -15.76 0.33
CA VAL A 229 -10.55 -14.36 0.54
C VAL A 229 -11.42 -13.50 -0.35
N SER A 230 -12.26 -12.66 0.24
CA SER A 230 -13.05 -11.65 -0.47
C SER A 230 -12.48 -10.27 -0.20
N GLN A 231 -12.37 -9.45 -1.25
CA GLN A 231 -12.01 -8.05 -1.09
C GLN A 231 -13.25 -7.17 -1.37
N LEU A 232 -13.57 -6.28 -0.43
CA LEU A 232 -14.84 -5.57 -0.32
C LEU A 232 -14.66 -4.05 -0.30
N HIS A 233 -15.35 -3.34 -1.20
CA HIS A 233 -15.33 -1.89 -1.29
C HIS A 233 -16.61 -1.35 -0.69
N VAL A 234 -16.49 -0.43 0.25
CA VAL A 234 -17.59 0.21 0.95
C VAL A 234 -17.78 1.61 0.39
N ASP A 235 -18.84 1.74 -0.42
CA ASP A 235 -19.31 3.00 -0.95
C ASP A 235 -20.32 3.60 0.04
N ASN A 236 -19.84 4.53 0.87
CA ASN A 236 -20.66 5.19 1.88
C ASN A 236 -21.74 6.08 1.28
N GLU A 237 -21.49 6.70 0.12
CA GLU A 237 -22.46 7.59 -0.54
C GLU A 237 -23.65 6.79 -1.09
N ALA A 238 -23.36 5.65 -1.71
CA ALA A 238 -24.39 4.75 -2.23
C ALA A 238 -24.97 3.80 -1.16
N GLY A 239 -24.36 3.72 0.02
CA GLY A 239 -24.72 2.75 1.06
C GLY A 239 -24.53 1.30 0.61
N LYS A 240 -23.49 1.02 -0.19
CA LYS A 240 -23.27 -0.27 -0.84
C LYS A 240 -21.94 -0.90 -0.44
N VAL A 241 -21.96 -2.23 -0.33
CA VAL A 241 -20.74 -3.05 -0.23
C VAL A 241 -20.59 -3.85 -1.51
N ILE A 242 -19.45 -3.68 -2.19
CA ILE A 242 -19.15 -4.29 -3.49
C ILE A 242 -18.00 -5.26 -3.31
N THR A 243 -18.17 -6.53 -3.66
CA THR A 243 -17.04 -7.47 -3.77
C THR A 243 -16.39 -7.29 -5.13
N TRP A 244 -15.17 -6.75 -5.20
CA TRP A 244 -14.46 -6.59 -6.48
C TRP A 244 -13.55 -7.78 -6.82
N GLN A 245 -13.15 -8.57 -5.81
CA GLN A 245 -12.36 -9.77 -6.04
C GLN A 245 -12.70 -10.84 -5.01
N ARG A 246 -12.76 -12.09 -5.46
CA ARG A 246 -12.85 -13.26 -4.58
C ARG A 246 -11.88 -14.33 -5.07
N ARG A 247 -11.16 -14.93 -4.13
CA ARG A 247 -10.29 -16.08 -4.36
C ARG A 247 -10.69 -17.19 -3.41
N TYR A 248 -10.60 -18.42 -3.87
CA TYR A 248 -10.85 -19.58 -3.04
C TYR A 248 -9.74 -20.61 -3.25
N ARG A 249 -9.46 -21.36 -2.19
CA ARG A 249 -8.56 -22.50 -2.21
C ARG A 249 -9.19 -23.62 -1.40
N MET A 250 -9.32 -24.79 -2.00
CA MET A 250 -9.60 -26.03 -1.28
C MET A 250 -8.32 -26.50 -0.61
N VAL A 251 -8.42 -26.84 0.66
CA VAL A 251 -7.36 -27.48 1.43
C VAL A 251 -7.78 -28.94 1.57
N GLU A 252 -7.09 -29.80 0.82
CA GLU A 252 -7.14 -31.26 1.00
C GLU A 252 -6.41 -31.67 2.27
#